data_AF-A0A2M8WW00-F1
#
_entry.id   AF-A0A2M8WW00-F1
#
_cell.length_a   1.000
_cell.length_b   1.000
_cell.length_c   1.000
_cell.angle_alpha   90.00
_cell.angle_beta   90.00
_cell.angle_gamma   90.00
#
_symmetry.space_group_name_H-M   'P 1'
#
loop_
_entity.id
_entity.type
_entity.pdbx_description
1 polymer ?
#
loop_
_entity_poly.entity_id
_entity_poly.type
_entity_poly.pdbx_seq_one_letter_code
_entity_poly.pdbx_strand_id
1 'polypeptide(L)'
;MTWRSSLAVARTDDGPDGLHLVPGGATAASLAPGVLTAARYSRFKHGDGSAAHDFGVALADLYVAEQGPSLHEDEVVVTGSGFDVAPPAAHALVTPFLGRLAAHGVRARSVVVLRTRPSDGDYASMGLRERRAALDPSALHVAPGDVVGGARVVALDDVRVTGVHERAIEAALHRAGARRVDHLFVVDAAGCAPQAEAALNAVAVGTLADLLALAGAPGHVPNARVARWVLGLPDADLDRFIMLAPSPLVRWIAEVACRDRFADLDRYRAGTSRLRELVDLLA
;
A
#
# COMPACT_ATOMS: atom_id res chain seq x y z
N MET A 1 -7.31 7.27 -25.03
CA MET A 1 -6.01 6.86 -24.44
C MET A 1 -6.21 5.47 -23.87
N THR A 2 -5.77 4.45 -24.60
CA THR A 2 -5.89 3.03 -24.23
C THR A 2 -4.74 2.70 -23.27
N TRP A 3 -5.07 2.33 -22.03
CA TRP A 3 -4.12 1.92 -20.99
C TRP A 3 -3.28 0.75 -21.50
N ARG A 4 -1.95 0.90 -21.62
CA ARG A 4 -1.10 -0.05 -22.36
C ARG A 4 -0.49 -1.19 -21.54
N SER A 5 -0.54 -1.18 -20.20
CA SER A 5 -0.24 -2.39 -19.39
C SER A 5 -0.46 -2.13 -17.89
N SER A 6 -1.65 -2.43 -17.38
CA SER A 6 -1.86 -2.66 -15.95
C SER A 6 -1.75 -4.16 -15.69
N LEU A 7 -0.84 -4.57 -14.82
CA LEU A 7 -0.68 -5.97 -14.42
C LEU A 7 -1.19 -6.16 -12.99
N ALA A 8 -1.85 -7.27 -12.74
CA ALA A 8 -2.29 -7.60 -11.41
C ALA A 8 -2.08 -9.07 -11.12
N VAL A 9 -1.68 -9.35 -9.89
CA VAL A 9 -1.42 -10.69 -9.41
C VAL A 9 -2.74 -11.45 -9.22
N ALA A 10 -3.79 -10.79 -8.71
CA ALA A 10 -5.14 -11.32 -8.63
C ALA A 10 -6.17 -10.36 -9.24
N ARG A 11 -7.35 -10.89 -9.57
CA ARG A 11 -8.58 -10.15 -9.83
C ARG A 11 -9.65 -10.58 -8.83
N THR A 12 -10.62 -9.71 -8.58
CA THR A 12 -11.80 -10.08 -7.80
C THR A 12 -12.87 -10.72 -8.70
N ASP A 13 -13.53 -11.75 -8.20
CA ASP A 13 -14.73 -12.33 -8.80
C ASP A 13 -15.89 -12.26 -7.79
N ASP A 14 -17.04 -11.75 -8.24
CA ASP A 14 -18.26 -11.63 -7.44
C ASP A 14 -19.00 -12.98 -7.50
N GLY A 15 -18.48 -13.96 -6.76
CA GLY A 15 -19.09 -15.28 -6.63
C GLY A 15 -20.29 -15.30 -5.68
N PRO A 16 -21.12 -16.35 -5.73
CA PRO A 16 -22.31 -16.50 -4.89
C PRO A 16 -22.00 -16.58 -3.38
N ASP A 17 -20.76 -16.95 -3.01
CA ASP A 17 -20.30 -17.12 -1.62
C ASP A 17 -19.44 -15.96 -1.11
N GLY A 18 -19.36 -14.86 -1.87
CA GLY A 18 -18.58 -13.67 -1.53
C GLY A 18 -17.46 -13.35 -2.52
N LEU A 19 -16.56 -12.46 -2.11
CA LEU A 19 -15.52 -11.92 -2.98
C LEU A 19 -14.30 -12.86 -3.00
N HIS A 20 -14.02 -13.44 -4.17
CA HIS A 20 -12.91 -14.37 -4.39
C HIS A 20 -11.76 -13.69 -5.12
N LEU A 21 -10.52 -14.09 -4.79
CA LEU A 21 -9.32 -13.68 -5.55
C LEU A 21 -8.97 -14.77 -6.56
N VAL A 22 -9.01 -14.44 -7.85
CA VAL A 22 -8.62 -15.32 -8.95
C VAL A 22 -7.31 -14.84 -9.59
N PRO A 23 -6.43 -15.71 -10.09
CA PRO A 23 -5.18 -15.29 -10.73
C PRO A 23 -5.40 -14.31 -11.90
N GLY A 24 -4.62 -13.23 -11.95
CA GLY A 24 -4.66 -12.25 -13.05
C GLY A 24 -3.82 -12.65 -14.27
N GLY A 25 -4.44 -13.02 -15.38
CA GLY A 25 -3.73 -13.34 -16.63
C GLY A 25 -3.06 -14.73 -16.65
N ALA A 26 -2.38 -15.07 -17.76
CA ALA A 26 -1.85 -16.42 -18.01
C ALA A 26 -0.65 -16.81 -17.12
N THR A 27 0.06 -15.83 -16.54
CA THR A 27 1.27 -16.04 -15.73
C THR A 27 1.01 -15.99 -14.21
N ALA A 28 -0.07 -15.37 -13.74
CA ALA A 28 -0.49 -15.47 -12.33
C ALA A 28 -0.91 -16.90 -11.93
N ALA A 29 -1.22 -17.75 -12.91
CA ALA A 29 -1.48 -19.17 -12.72
C ALA A 29 -0.24 -19.96 -12.21
N SER A 30 0.95 -19.35 -12.18
CA SER A 30 2.19 -19.97 -11.65
C SER A 30 2.39 -19.78 -10.14
N LEU A 31 1.55 -18.98 -9.48
CA LEU A 31 1.69 -18.74 -8.04
C LEU A 31 1.35 -19.99 -7.25
N ALA A 32 2.19 -20.29 -6.25
CA ALA A 32 1.97 -21.43 -5.38
C ALA A 32 0.56 -21.34 -4.75
N PRO A 33 -0.19 -22.46 -4.70
CA PRO A 33 -1.50 -22.50 -4.05
C PRO A 33 -1.43 -21.90 -2.65
N GLY A 34 -2.37 -21.01 -2.32
CA GLY A 34 -2.48 -20.39 -1.00
C GLY A 34 -1.69 -19.09 -0.80
N VAL A 35 -0.88 -18.64 -1.77
CA VAL A 35 -0.21 -17.32 -1.70
C VAL A 35 -1.23 -16.18 -1.79
N LEU A 36 -2.22 -16.30 -2.68
CA LEU A 36 -3.27 -15.31 -2.90
C LEU A 36 -4.59 -15.76 -2.28
N THR A 37 -4.82 -15.35 -1.04
CA THR A 37 -6.11 -15.52 -0.37
C THR A 37 -6.57 -14.19 0.21
N ALA A 38 -7.88 -14.01 0.36
CA ALA A 38 -8.45 -12.82 0.98
C ALA A 38 -7.92 -12.62 2.41
N ALA A 39 -7.68 -13.71 3.15
CA ALA A 39 -7.07 -13.67 4.47
C ALA A 39 -5.62 -13.14 4.44
N ARG A 40 -4.79 -13.60 3.51
CA ARG A 40 -3.41 -13.09 3.36
C ARG A 40 -3.38 -11.64 2.89
N TYR A 41 -4.29 -11.26 1.98
CA TYR A 41 -4.45 -9.87 1.58
C TYR A 41 -4.86 -8.97 2.76
N SER A 42 -5.86 -9.39 3.55
CA SER A 42 -6.28 -8.70 4.78
C SER A 42 -5.11 -8.50 5.74
N ARG A 43 -4.32 -9.55 6.00
CA ARG A 43 -3.13 -9.48 6.86
C ARG A 43 -2.06 -8.55 6.30
N PHE A 44 -1.79 -8.61 5.00
CA PHE A 44 -0.87 -7.70 4.31
C PHE A 44 -1.26 -6.22 4.50
N LYS A 45 -2.55 -5.90 4.34
CA LYS A 45 -3.06 -4.52 4.54
C LYS A 45 -2.85 -4.03 5.97
N HIS A 46 -2.71 -4.94 6.93
CA HIS A 46 -2.44 -4.67 8.34
C HIS A 46 -0.98 -4.89 8.75
N GLY A 47 -0.06 -5.08 7.81
CA GLY A 47 1.37 -5.10 8.09
C GLY A 47 2.00 -6.49 8.18
N ASP A 48 1.38 -7.55 7.68
CA ASP A 48 2.04 -8.85 7.57
C ASP A 48 3.19 -8.80 6.54
N GLY A 49 4.43 -8.75 7.02
CA GLY A 49 5.63 -8.67 6.17
C GLY A 49 5.91 -9.95 5.38
N SER A 50 5.47 -11.12 5.84
CA SER A 50 5.57 -12.36 5.05
C SER A 50 4.63 -12.29 3.86
N ALA A 51 3.39 -11.81 4.07
CA ALA A 51 2.47 -11.60 2.97
C ALA A 51 2.99 -10.52 1.99
N ALA A 52 3.53 -9.41 2.49
CA ALA A 52 4.14 -8.37 1.66
C ALA A 52 5.31 -8.91 0.83
N HIS A 53 6.17 -9.74 1.42
CA HIS A 53 7.27 -10.40 0.74
C HIS A 53 6.79 -11.24 -0.43
N ASP A 54 5.85 -12.15 -0.19
CA ASP A 54 5.37 -13.06 -1.21
C ASP A 54 4.63 -12.31 -2.34
N PHE A 55 3.88 -11.26 -2.01
CA PHE A 55 3.25 -10.41 -3.02
C PHE A 55 4.24 -9.59 -3.83
N GLY A 56 5.29 -9.04 -3.23
CA GLY A 56 6.33 -8.31 -3.95
C GLY A 56 7.12 -9.22 -4.90
N VAL A 57 7.44 -10.45 -4.47
CA VAL A 57 8.06 -11.47 -5.32
C VAL A 57 7.14 -11.87 -6.48
N ALA A 58 5.87 -12.14 -6.19
CA ALA A 58 4.86 -12.48 -7.19
C ALA A 58 4.70 -11.39 -8.28
N LEU A 59 4.67 -10.12 -7.85
CA LEU A 59 4.57 -8.98 -8.77
C LEU A 59 5.82 -8.88 -9.67
N ALA A 60 7.02 -9.10 -9.12
CA ALA A 60 8.24 -9.04 -9.91
C ALA A 60 8.32 -10.17 -10.94
N ASP A 61 7.94 -11.39 -10.56
CA ASP A 61 7.89 -12.53 -11.48
C ASP A 61 6.87 -12.29 -12.61
N LEU A 62 5.70 -11.77 -12.28
CA LEU A 62 4.70 -11.36 -13.26
C LEU A 62 5.25 -10.29 -14.22
N TYR A 63 5.97 -9.29 -13.67
CA TYR A 63 6.56 -8.21 -14.47
C TYR A 63 7.62 -8.71 -15.45
N VAL A 64 8.54 -9.55 -14.97
CA VAL A 64 9.62 -10.12 -15.80
C VAL A 64 9.04 -11.01 -16.89
N ALA A 65 8.04 -11.84 -16.57
CA ALA A 65 7.40 -12.70 -17.56
C ALA A 65 6.70 -11.89 -18.67
N GLU A 66 6.06 -10.78 -18.34
CA GLU A 66 5.34 -9.94 -19.32
C GLU A 66 6.29 -9.05 -20.15
N GLN A 67 7.28 -8.41 -19.51
CA GLN A 67 8.15 -7.45 -20.19
C GLN A 67 9.35 -8.11 -20.89
N GLY A 68 9.70 -9.34 -20.50
CA GLY A 68 10.72 -10.16 -21.14
C GLY A 68 12.09 -9.47 -21.26
N PRO A 69 12.82 -9.68 -22.38
CA PRO A 69 14.17 -9.15 -22.57
C PRO A 69 14.30 -7.62 -22.46
N SER A 70 13.20 -6.87 -22.65
CA SER A 70 13.21 -5.40 -22.64
C SER A 70 13.61 -4.78 -21.29
N LEU A 71 13.66 -5.57 -20.21
CA LEU A 71 14.07 -5.12 -18.89
C LEU A 71 15.60 -5.03 -18.72
N HIS A 72 16.38 -5.65 -19.59
CA HIS A 72 17.85 -5.63 -19.46
C HIS A 72 18.49 -4.41 -20.12
N GLU A 73 17.75 -3.72 -21.00
CA GLU A 73 18.23 -2.53 -21.72
C GLU A 73 18.04 -1.23 -20.93
N ASP A 74 17.07 -1.22 -20.01
CA ASP A 74 16.68 -0.05 -19.23
C ASP A 74 17.02 -0.21 -17.74
N GLU A 75 17.41 0.87 -17.07
CA GLU A 75 17.30 0.91 -15.59
C GLU A 75 15.82 1.00 -15.22
N VAL A 76 15.34 0.08 -14.39
CA VAL A 76 13.97 0.08 -13.87
C VAL A 76 13.93 0.87 -12.57
N VAL A 77 13.09 1.90 -12.51
CA VAL A 77 12.84 2.64 -11.28
C VAL A 77 11.54 2.14 -10.66
N VAL A 78 11.52 1.84 -9.37
CA VAL A 78 10.35 1.28 -8.68
C VAL A 78 9.85 2.27 -7.62
N THR A 79 8.54 2.48 -7.54
CA THR A 79 7.91 3.26 -6.48
C THR A 79 6.67 2.56 -5.96
N GLY A 80 6.32 2.81 -4.70
CA GLY A 80 4.98 2.52 -4.19
C GLY A 80 4.02 3.70 -4.39
N SER A 81 2.80 3.53 -3.88
CA SER A 81 1.85 4.61 -3.65
C SER A 81 2.43 5.76 -2.83
N GLY A 82 2.11 7.00 -3.20
CA GLY A 82 2.69 8.18 -2.55
C GLY A 82 2.19 8.44 -1.13
N PHE A 83 3.06 8.93 -0.26
CA PHE A 83 2.79 9.19 1.16
C PHE A 83 3.57 10.37 1.73
N ASP A 84 3.17 10.85 2.90
CA ASP A 84 3.86 11.93 3.62
C ASP A 84 4.78 11.33 4.71
N VAL A 85 4.18 10.96 5.84
CA VAL A 85 4.90 10.39 6.99
C VAL A 85 4.70 8.89 7.10
N ALA A 86 3.44 8.44 7.19
CA ALA A 86 3.15 7.01 7.30
C ALA A 86 3.02 6.35 5.90
N PRO A 87 3.85 5.36 5.54
CA PRO A 87 3.75 4.66 4.27
C PRO A 87 2.47 3.79 4.17
N PRO A 88 1.90 3.60 2.97
CA PRO A 88 0.84 2.63 2.75
C PRO A 88 1.37 1.20 2.82
N ALA A 89 0.48 0.21 2.93
CA ALA A 89 0.86 -1.21 2.91
C ALA A 89 1.65 -1.59 1.64
N ALA A 90 1.29 -1.01 0.49
CA ALA A 90 2.00 -1.18 -0.79
C ALA A 90 3.49 -0.82 -0.73
N HIS A 91 3.93 0.04 0.19
CA HIS A 91 5.34 0.36 0.33
C HIS A 91 6.18 -0.86 0.72
N ALA A 92 5.62 -1.79 1.50
CA ALA A 92 6.29 -3.02 1.91
C ALA A 92 6.55 -4.00 0.74
N LEU A 93 5.95 -3.76 -0.43
CA LEU A 93 6.17 -4.56 -1.63
C LEU A 93 7.48 -4.21 -2.35
N VAL A 94 7.99 -2.98 -2.16
CA VAL A 94 9.10 -2.43 -2.95
C VAL A 94 10.39 -3.22 -2.75
N THR A 95 10.79 -3.48 -1.50
CA THR A 95 12.05 -4.19 -1.22
C THR A 95 12.04 -5.64 -1.74
N PRO A 96 11.00 -6.46 -1.47
CA PRO A 96 10.91 -7.81 -2.04
C PRO A 96 10.88 -7.80 -3.58
N PHE A 97 10.15 -6.85 -4.18
CA PHE A 97 10.09 -6.70 -5.63
C PHE A 97 11.46 -6.40 -6.24
N LEU A 98 12.21 -5.44 -5.67
CA LEU A 98 13.58 -5.12 -6.10
C LEU A 98 14.53 -6.30 -5.94
N GLY A 99 14.49 -6.99 -4.79
CA GLY A 99 15.29 -8.18 -4.54
C GLY A 99 15.03 -9.28 -5.58
N ARG A 100 13.76 -9.45 -5.97
CA ARG A 100 13.38 -10.41 -6.99
C ARG A 100 13.81 -10.00 -8.41
N LEU A 101 13.69 -8.72 -8.77
CA LEU A 101 14.24 -8.20 -10.03
C LEU A 101 15.75 -8.41 -10.13
N ALA A 102 16.49 -8.14 -9.05
CA ALA A 102 17.92 -8.37 -9.00
C ALA A 102 18.27 -9.86 -9.19
N ALA A 103 17.48 -10.78 -8.63
CA ALA A 103 17.65 -12.22 -8.85
C ALA A 103 17.42 -12.65 -10.31
N HIS A 104 16.64 -11.89 -11.08
CA HIS A 104 16.48 -12.04 -12.53
C HIS A 104 17.54 -11.28 -13.35
N GLY A 105 18.53 -10.64 -12.71
CA GLY A 105 19.56 -9.85 -13.38
C GLY A 105 19.07 -8.51 -13.94
N VAL A 106 17.93 -8.01 -13.45
CA VAL A 106 17.38 -6.70 -13.83
C VAL A 106 17.94 -5.64 -12.89
N ARG A 107 18.54 -4.58 -13.46
CA ARG A 107 19.02 -3.44 -12.68
C ARG A 107 17.83 -2.56 -12.30
N ALA A 108 17.55 -2.48 -11.00
CA ALA A 108 16.46 -1.67 -10.48
C ALA A 108 16.82 -0.93 -9.19
N ARG A 109 16.19 0.20 -8.97
CA ARG A 109 16.27 0.98 -7.72
C ARG A 109 14.92 1.54 -7.33
N SER A 110 14.73 1.88 -6.07
CA SER A 110 13.52 2.56 -5.59
C SER A 110 13.64 4.08 -5.64
N VAL A 111 12.49 4.74 -5.80
CA VAL A 111 12.27 6.15 -5.48
C VAL A 111 11.02 6.28 -4.61
N VAL A 112 10.85 7.43 -3.95
CA VAL A 112 9.68 7.74 -3.15
C VAL A 112 8.86 8.82 -3.84
N VAL A 113 7.55 8.61 -3.92
CA VAL A 113 6.59 9.65 -4.27
C VAL A 113 6.04 10.22 -2.97
N LEU A 114 6.26 11.51 -2.74
CA LEU A 114 5.73 12.25 -1.61
C LEU A 114 4.31 12.75 -1.91
N ARG A 115 3.48 12.77 -0.86
CA ARG A 115 2.13 13.31 -0.89
C ARG A 115 2.01 14.48 0.07
N THR A 116 1.72 15.68 -0.44
CA THR A 116 1.74 16.93 0.35
C THR A 116 0.42 17.26 1.04
N ARG A 117 -0.61 16.42 0.92
CA ARG A 117 -1.87 16.53 1.67
C ARG A 117 -2.33 15.16 2.12
N PRO A 118 -2.50 14.94 3.45
CA PRO A 118 -3.16 13.76 3.94
C PRO A 118 -4.60 13.78 3.49
N SER A 119 -5.14 12.59 3.57
CA SER A 119 -6.46 12.30 3.08
C SER A 119 -7.15 11.56 4.19
N ASP A 120 -8.43 11.83 4.41
CA ASP A 120 -9.18 11.38 5.59
C ASP A 120 -9.28 9.84 5.73
N GLY A 121 -8.69 9.09 4.79
CA GLY A 121 -8.46 7.66 4.89
C GLY A 121 -9.70 6.83 4.57
N ASP A 122 -10.88 7.47 4.49
CA ASP A 122 -12.13 6.82 4.15
C ASP A 122 -12.33 6.62 2.64
N TYR A 123 -11.23 6.47 1.87
CA TYR A 123 -11.27 6.19 0.43
C TYR A 123 -12.13 4.96 0.13
N ALA A 124 -12.02 3.94 0.97
CA ALA A 124 -12.77 2.70 0.82
C ALA A 124 -14.29 2.92 0.91
N SER A 125 -14.77 3.90 1.69
CA SER A 125 -16.20 4.24 1.80
C SER A 125 -16.63 5.33 0.80
N MET A 126 -15.71 6.19 0.35
CA MET A 126 -15.98 7.33 -0.52
C MET A 126 -16.47 6.92 -1.91
N GLY A 127 -17.45 7.67 -2.41
CA GLY A 127 -17.95 7.53 -3.78
C GLY A 127 -16.97 8.01 -4.84
N LEU A 128 -17.22 7.69 -6.11
CA LEU A 128 -16.34 8.03 -7.24
C LEU A 128 -16.02 9.54 -7.35
N ARG A 129 -17.01 10.41 -7.06
CA ARG A 129 -16.86 11.87 -7.14
C ARG A 129 -15.97 12.42 -6.02
N GLU A 130 -16.12 11.90 -4.81
CA GLU A 130 -15.31 12.28 -3.65
C GLU A 130 -13.87 11.79 -3.80
N ARG A 131 -13.67 10.55 -4.29
CA ARG A 131 -12.34 10.02 -4.61
C ARG A 131 -11.59 10.88 -5.63
N ARG A 132 -12.29 11.42 -6.64
CA ARG A 132 -11.71 12.34 -7.63
C ARG A 132 -11.33 13.70 -7.03
N ALA A 133 -12.14 14.22 -6.11
CA ALA A 133 -11.86 15.49 -5.44
C ALA A 133 -10.72 15.38 -4.40
N ALA A 134 -10.56 14.20 -3.79
CA ALA A 134 -9.54 13.94 -2.77
C ALA A 134 -8.13 13.66 -3.35
N LEU A 135 -8.01 13.44 -4.66
CA LEU A 135 -6.75 13.18 -5.36
C LEU A 135 -6.46 14.32 -6.33
N ASP A 136 -5.80 15.35 -5.83
CA ASP A 136 -5.19 16.39 -6.65
C ASP A 136 -3.82 15.88 -7.12
N PRO A 137 -3.60 15.65 -8.44
CA PRO A 137 -2.31 15.21 -8.95
C PRO A 137 -1.19 16.18 -8.60
N SER A 138 -1.47 17.46 -8.37
CA SER A 138 -0.49 18.45 -7.94
C SER A 138 -0.02 18.26 -6.49
N ALA A 139 -0.68 17.41 -5.71
CA ALA A 139 -0.26 17.05 -4.35
C ALA A 139 0.76 15.89 -4.31
N LEU A 140 1.17 15.37 -5.48
CA LEU A 140 2.13 14.27 -5.60
C LEU A 140 3.40 14.72 -6.32
N HIS A 141 4.55 14.41 -5.72
CA HIS A 141 5.87 14.75 -6.25
C HIS A 141 6.88 13.65 -5.96
N VAL A 142 7.85 13.44 -6.86
CA VAL A 142 9.02 12.61 -6.57
C VAL A 142 9.84 13.29 -5.47
N ALA A 143 10.34 12.51 -4.51
CA ALA A 143 11.09 13.03 -3.38
C ALA A 143 12.35 13.80 -3.83
N PRO A 144 12.74 14.88 -3.12
CA PRO A 144 13.98 15.59 -3.45
C PRO A 144 15.19 14.65 -3.44
N GLY A 145 15.98 14.69 -4.50
CA GLY A 145 17.17 13.84 -4.68
C GLY A 145 16.91 12.56 -5.48
N ASP A 146 15.64 12.14 -5.64
CA ASP A 146 15.29 11.04 -6.51
C ASP A 146 15.22 11.50 -7.97
N VAL A 147 15.74 10.67 -8.88
CA VAL A 147 15.77 10.94 -10.32
C VAL A 147 14.92 9.91 -11.06
N VAL A 148 13.97 10.37 -11.89
CA VAL A 148 13.15 9.49 -12.76
C VAL A 148 13.21 9.89 -14.25
N GLY A 149 14.00 10.92 -14.59
CA GLY A 149 14.11 11.44 -15.95
C GLY A 149 14.57 10.38 -16.95
N GLY A 150 13.77 10.16 -18.00
CA GLY A 150 14.04 9.17 -19.05
C GLY A 150 13.82 7.70 -18.65
N ALA A 151 13.51 7.42 -17.38
CA ALA A 151 13.41 6.07 -16.86
C ALA A 151 12.09 5.36 -17.21
N ARG A 152 12.13 4.03 -17.19
CA ARG A 152 10.93 3.18 -17.06
C ARG A 152 10.62 3.05 -15.57
N VAL A 153 9.46 3.54 -15.15
CA VAL A 153 9.03 3.49 -13.76
C VAL A 153 7.97 2.41 -13.58
N VAL A 154 8.09 1.62 -12.52
CA VAL A 154 7.09 0.66 -12.06
C VAL A 154 6.45 1.20 -10.78
N ALA A 155 5.16 1.47 -10.83
CA ALA A 155 4.36 1.91 -9.69
C ALA A 155 3.59 0.71 -9.10
N LEU A 156 3.98 0.31 -7.89
CA LEU A 156 3.35 -0.77 -7.12
C LEU A 156 2.22 -0.21 -6.26
N ASP A 157 1.08 -0.89 -6.29
CA ASP A 157 -0.03 -0.60 -5.39
C ASP A 157 -0.70 -1.87 -4.86
N ASP A 158 -1.45 -1.74 -3.77
CA ASP A 158 -2.11 -2.89 -3.14
C ASP A 158 -3.40 -3.30 -3.85
N VAL A 159 -4.19 -2.34 -4.34
CA VAL A 159 -5.42 -2.63 -5.09
C VAL A 159 -5.73 -1.56 -6.12
N ARG A 160 -6.22 -2.00 -7.27
CA ARG A 160 -6.89 -1.12 -8.24
C ARG A 160 -8.40 -1.19 -8.06
N VAL A 161 -9.05 -0.04 -7.97
CA VAL A 161 -10.53 0.04 -7.87
C VAL A 161 -11.13 0.91 -8.98
N THR A 162 -10.68 2.16 -9.13
CA THR A 162 -11.31 3.12 -10.07
C THR A 162 -10.36 3.71 -11.11
N GLY A 163 -9.04 3.48 -11.01
CA GLY A 163 -8.07 4.06 -11.92
C GLY A 163 -7.73 5.54 -11.63
N VAL A 164 -8.22 6.13 -10.53
CA VAL A 164 -8.01 7.56 -10.22
C VAL A 164 -6.64 7.82 -9.61
N HIS A 165 -6.21 6.96 -8.69
CA HIS A 165 -4.94 7.11 -7.97
C HIS A 165 -3.74 6.87 -8.91
N GLU A 166 -3.90 5.88 -9.79
CA GLU A 166 -2.99 5.51 -10.86
C GLU A 166 -2.70 6.71 -11.75
N ARG A 167 -3.74 7.40 -12.24
CA ARG A 167 -3.60 8.61 -13.07
C ARG A 167 -2.86 9.73 -12.35
N ALA A 168 -3.10 9.90 -11.05
CA ALA A 168 -2.46 10.94 -10.26
C ALA A 168 -0.96 10.67 -10.10
N ILE A 169 -0.57 9.43 -9.79
CA ILE A 169 0.82 8.99 -9.71
C ILE A 169 1.50 9.06 -11.08
N GLU A 170 0.88 8.53 -12.13
CA GLU A 170 1.39 8.57 -13.50
C GLU A 170 1.66 10.00 -13.95
N ALA A 171 0.72 10.92 -13.71
CA ALA A 171 0.90 12.33 -14.01
C ALA A 171 2.07 12.96 -13.22
N ALA A 172 2.24 12.60 -11.94
CA ALA A 172 3.36 13.09 -11.13
C ALA A 172 4.72 12.58 -11.63
N LEU A 173 4.80 11.30 -11.98
CA LEU A 173 6.02 10.67 -12.51
C LEU A 173 6.38 11.22 -13.90
N HIS A 174 5.41 11.41 -14.79
CA HIS A 174 5.66 12.02 -16.10
C HIS A 174 6.08 13.49 -15.98
N ARG A 175 5.50 14.27 -15.05
CA ARG A 175 5.99 15.63 -14.77
C ARG A 175 7.43 15.64 -14.28
N ALA A 176 7.85 14.61 -13.54
CA ALA A 176 9.22 14.42 -13.10
C ALA A 176 10.15 13.82 -14.19
N GLY A 177 9.63 13.57 -15.40
CA GLY A 177 10.40 13.16 -16.57
C GLY A 177 10.42 11.66 -16.86
N ALA A 178 9.61 10.85 -16.18
CA ALA A 178 9.50 9.42 -16.50
C ALA A 178 9.10 9.21 -17.97
N ARG A 179 9.83 8.33 -18.69
CA ARG A 179 9.55 8.00 -20.09
C ARG A 179 8.33 7.10 -20.21
N ARG A 180 8.18 6.17 -19.27
CA ARG A 180 7.10 5.18 -19.22
C ARG A 180 6.77 4.88 -17.76
N VAL A 181 5.49 4.67 -17.46
CA VAL A 181 5.02 4.20 -16.16
C VAL A 181 4.20 2.92 -16.37
N ASP A 182 4.61 1.84 -15.70
CA ASP A 182 3.87 0.58 -15.64
C ASP A 182 3.23 0.45 -14.25
N HIS A 183 1.94 0.11 -14.19
CA HIS A 183 1.22 -0.04 -12.93
C HIS A 183 0.96 -1.50 -12.59
N LEU A 184 1.35 -1.89 -11.38
CA LEU A 184 1.28 -3.26 -10.88
C LEU A 184 0.49 -3.32 -9.57
N PHE A 185 -0.43 -4.26 -9.48
CA PHE A 185 -1.35 -4.39 -8.34
C PHE A 185 -1.31 -5.78 -7.72
N VAL A 186 -1.38 -5.88 -6.40
CA VAL A 186 -1.65 -7.18 -5.76
C VAL A 186 -3.04 -7.69 -6.19
N VAL A 187 -4.05 -6.83 -6.16
CA VAL A 187 -5.43 -7.14 -6.57
C VAL A 187 -5.95 -6.10 -7.57
N ASP A 188 -6.53 -6.53 -8.68
CA ASP A 188 -7.37 -5.70 -9.54
C ASP A 188 -8.84 -5.94 -9.23
N ALA A 189 -9.44 -4.98 -8.54
CA ALA A 189 -10.85 -4.95 -8.19
C ALA A 189 -11.64 -3.95 -9.06
N ALA A 190 -11.13 -3.63 -10.26
CA ALA A 190 -11.84 -2.77 -11.19
C ALA A 190 -13.20 -3.38 -11.57
N GLY A 191 -14.26 -2.58 -11.43
CA GLY A 191 -15.63 -3.00 -11.74
C GLY A 191 -16.41 -3.57 -10.56
N CYS A 192 -15.76 -3.87 -9.44
CA CYS A 192 -16.45 -4.23 -8.21
C CYS A 192 -16.99 -3.02 -7.47
N ALA A 193 -17.92 -3.26 -6.54
CA ALA A 193 -18.46 -2.23 -5.66
C ALA A 193 -17.32 -1.58 -4.84
N PRO A 194 -17.33 -0.26 -4.58
CA PRO A 194 -16.30 0.42 -3.79
C PRO A 194 -16.00 -0.24 -2.44
N GLN A 195 -17.00 -0.90 -1.85
CA GLN A 195 -16.95 -1.62 -0.58
C GLN A 195 -16.18 -2.95 -0.64
N ALA A 196 -15.87 -3.46 -1.83
CA ALA A 196 -15.09 -4.69 -2.04
C ALA A 196 -13.74 -4.65 -1.31
N GLU A 197 -13.03 -3.50 -1.37
CA GLU A 197 -11.78 -3.33 -0.63
C GLU A 197 -12.01 -3.37 0.87
N ALA A 198 -13.08 -2.75 1.37
CA ALA A 198 -13.42 -2.77 2.79
C ALA A 198 -13.71 -4.20 3.28
N ALA A 199 -14.46 -4.98 2.48
CA ALA A 199 -14.72 -6.39 2.76
C ALA A 199 -13.42 -7.21 2.81
N LEU A 200 -12.53 -7.05 1.82
CA LEU A 200 -11.22 -7.71 1.79
C LEU A 200 -10.34 -7.37 3.00
N ASN A 201 -10.35 -6.11 3.44
CA ASN A 201 -9.53 -5.68 4.56
C ASN A 201 -9.90 -6.40 5.86
N ALA A 202 -11.19 -6.67 6.07
CA ALA A 202 -11.70 -7.20 7.35
C ALA A 202 -11.70 -8.73 7.45
N VAL A 203 -11.27 -9.47 6.42
CA VAL A 203 -11.40 -10.94 6.38
C VAL A 203 -10.63 -11.65 7.50
N ALA A 204 -9.41 -11.23 7.79
CA ALA A 204 -8.54 -11.88 8.79
C ALA A 204 -8.14 -10.97 9.95
N VAL A 205 -8.26 -9.65 9.79
CA VAL A 205 -7.95 -8.68 10.84
C VAL A 205 -9.13 -7.72 10.93
N GLY A 206 -10.04 -8.02 11.86
CA GLY A 206 -11.28 -7.25 12.07
C GLY A 206 -11.39 -6.63 13.47
N THR A 207 -10.59 -7.10 14.42
CA THR A 207 -10.63 -6.67 15.82
C THR A 207 -9.26 -6.18 16.31
N LEU A 208 -9.26 -5.46 17.44
CA LEU A 208 -8.03 -5.07 18.14
C LEU A 208 -7.19 -6.30 18.55
N ALA A 209 -7.84 -7.42 18.91
CA ALA A 209 -7.15 -8.65 19.27
C ALA A 209 -6.40 -9.24 18.05
N ASP A 210 -7.02 -9.25 16.87
CA ASP A 210 -6.37 -9.71 15.63
C ASP A 210 -5.16 -8.83 15.28
N LEU A 211 -5.31 -7.50 15.42
CA LEU A 211 -4.23 -6.55 15.17
C LEU A 211 -3.06 -6.77 16.13
N LEU A 212 -3.32 -6.95 17.43
CA LEU A 212 -2.28 -7.22 18.42
C LEU A 212 -1.56 -8.56 18.15
N ALA A 213 -2.32 -9.60 17.79
CA ALA A 213 -1.75 -10.89 17.41
C ALA A 213 -0.84 -10.77 16.17
N LEU A 214 -1.26 -10.00 15.16
CA LEU A 214 -0.45 -9.75 13.97
C LEU A 214 0.78 -8.88 14.29
N ALA A 215 0.62 -7.83 15.08
CA ALA A 215 1.70 -6.92 15.47
C ALA A 215 2.82 -7.63 16.25
N GLY A 216 2.46 -8.63 17.06
CA GLY A 216 3.42 -9.47 17.77
C GLY A 216 4.16 -10.50 16.90
N ALA A 217 3.74 -10.70 15.65
CA ALA A 217 4.39 -11.65 14.76
C ALA A 217 5.74 -11.13 14.24
N PRO A 218 6.74 -12.01 14.06
CA PRO A 218 8.00 -11.63 13.42
C PRO A 218 7.77 -11.04 12.03
N GLY A 219 8.46 -9.94 11.72
CA GLY A 219 8.36 -9.29 10.42
C GLY A 219 7.12 -8.42 10.21
N HIS A 220 6.39 -8.05 11.27
CA HIS A 220 5.34 -7.05 11.15
C HIS A 220 5.91 -5.70 10.65
N VAL A 221 5.27 -5.12 9.63
CA VAL A 221 5.63 -3.85 9.01
C VAL A 221 4.52 -2.82 9.24
N PRO A 222 4.70 -1.84 10.14
CA PRO A 222 3.69 -0.83 10.40
C PRO A 222 3.41 0.04 9.17
N ASN A 223 2.17 0.50 9.04
CA ASN A 223 1.72 1.30 7.91
C ASN A 223 0.59 2.28 8.29
N ALA A 224 0.24 3.16 7.35
CA ALA A 224 -0.74 4.22 7.57
C ALA A 224 -2.15 3.72 7.93
N ARG A 225 -2.55 2.52 7.50
CA ARG A 225 -3.85 1.93 7.89
C ARG A 225 -3.83 1.56 9.37
N VAL A 226 -2.76 0.91 9.83
CA VAL A 226 -2.59 0.57 11.26
C VAL A 226 -2.55 1.83 12.11
N ALA A 227 -1.79 2.86 11.71
CA ALA A 227 -1.75 4.14 12.43
C ALA A 227 -3.15 4.76 12.55
N ARG A 228 -3.87 4.90 11.43
CA ARG A 228 -5.23 5.49 11.42
C ARG A 228 -6.23 4.67 12.23
N TRP A 229 -6.14 3.34 12.19
CA TRP A 229 -7.01 2.50 13.00
C TRP A 229 -6.76 2.78 14.48
N VAL A 230 -5.51 2.67 14.94
CA VAL A 230 -5.15 2.87 16.35
C VAL A 230 -5.50 4.28 16.84
N LEU A 231 -5.19 5.33 16.06
CA LEU A 231 -5.51 6.72 16.39
C LEU A 231 -7.01 7.01 16.45
N GLY A 232 -7.83 6.20 15.78
CA GLY A 232 -9.28 6.32 15.77
C GLY A 232 -9.99 5.36 16.73
N LEU A 233 -9.25 4.66 17.60
CA LEU A 233 -9.85 3.81 18.65
C LEU A 233 -10.47 4.67 19.76
N PRO A 234 -11.53 4.18 20.43
CA PRO A 234 -11.97 4.72 21.71
C PRO A 234 -10.86 4.66 22.76
N ASP A 235 -10.86 5.58 23.74
CA ASP A 235 -9.80 5.72 24.75
C ASP A 235 -9.45 4.41 25.46
N ALA A 236 -10.46 3.62 25.86
CA ALA A 236 -10.24 2.34 26.54
C ALA A 236 -9.50 1.31 25.66
N ASP A 237 -9.81 1.27 24.37
CA ASP A 237 -9.15 0.37 23.41
C ASP A 237 -7.76 0.88 23.03
N LEU A 238 -7.58 2.20 22.97
CA LEU A 238 -6.28 2.83 22.75
C LEU A 238 -5.32 2.54 23.93
N ASP A 239 -5.77 2.73 25.16
CA ASP A 239 -4.98 2.39 26.35
C ASP A 239 -4.63 0.90 26.36
N ARG A 240 -5.58 0.03 26.00
CA ARG A 240 -5.34 -1.41 25.85
C ARG A 240 -4.29 -1.70 24.77
N PHE A 241 -4.35 -1.03 23.62
CA PHE A 241 -3.33 -1.15 22.57
C PHE A 241 -1.95 -0.75 23.08
N ILE A 242 -1.84 0.41 23.73
CA ILE A 242 -0.57 0.93 24.28
C ILE A 242 0.06 -0.06 25.26
N MET A 243 -0.74 -0.70 26.11
CA MET A 243 -0.25 -1.67 27.11
C MET A 243 0.19 -3.01 26.51
N LEU A 244 -0.45 -3.47 25.43
CA LEU A 244 -0.28 -4.83 24.91
C LEU A 244 0.54 -4.91 23.61
N ALA A 245 0.59 -3.84 22.83
CA ALA A 245 1.30 -3.83 21.56
C ALA A 245 2.83 -3.83 21.79
N PRO A 246 3.62 -4.37 20.85
CA PRO A 246 5.07 -4.26 20.90
C PRO A 246 5.51 -2.80 21.00
N SER A 247 6.42 -2.48 21.93
CA SER A 247 6.89 -1.11 22.15
C SER A 247 7.42 -0.40 20.89
N PRO A 248 8.13 -1.07 19.96
CA PRO A 248 8.53 -0.44 18.70
C PRO A 248 7.35 0.05 17.86
N LEU A 249 6.23 -0.69 17.84
CA LEU A 249 5.03 -0.28 17.12
C LEU A 249 4.38 0.94 17.77
N VAL A 250 4.24 0.94 19.10
CA VAL A 250 3.67 2.09 19.83
C VAL A 250 4.48 3.35 19.57
N ARG A 251 5.83 3.27 19.68
CA ARG A 251 6.73 4.40 19.38
C ARG A 251 6.57 4.88 17.94
N TRP A 252 6.55 3.96 16.97
CA TRP A 252 6.37 4.32 15.57
C TRP A 252 5.04 5.04 15.32
N ILE A 253 3.92 4.59 15.91
CA ILE A 253 2.63 5.26 15.75
C ILE A 253 2.66 6.63 16.43
N ALA A 254 3.31 6.75 17.59
CA ALA A 254 3.41 8.02 18.29
C ALA A 254 4.26 9.04 17.50
N GLU A 255 5.37 8.63 16.89
CA GLU A 255 6.16 9.45 15.97
C GLU A 255 5.35 9.90 14.75
N VAL A 256 4.56 8.98 14.17
CA VAL A 256 3.61 9.31 13.10
C VAL A 256 2.58 10.33 13.59
N ALA A 257 2.03 10.16 14.79
CA ALA A 257 1.06 11.08 15.37
C ALA A 257 1.65 12.48 15.62
N CYS A 258 2.95 12.58 15.93
CA CYS A 258 3.67 13.85 16.07
C CYS A 258 3.89 14.56 14.73
N ARG A 259 4.22 13.81 13.67
CA ARG A 259 4.73 14.37 12.41
C ARG A 259 3.67 14.49 11.32
N ASP A 260 2.71 13.58 11.30
CA ASP A 260 1.61 13.58 10.34
C ASP A 260 0.52 14.57 10.79
N ARG A 261 -0.33 14.98 9.85
CA ARG A 261 -1.44 15.91 10.11
C ARG A 261 -2.73 15.20 10.52
N PHE A 262 -2.62 14.02 11.13
CA PHE A 262 -3.81 13.31 11.62
C PHE A 262 -4.57 14.12 12.69
N ALA A 263 -3.86 14.93 13.49
CA ALA A 263 -4.48 15.84 14.46
C ALA A 263 -5.41 16.90 13.84
N ASP A 264 -5.26 17.19 12.53
CA ASP A 264 -6.13 18.13 11.82
C ASP A 264 -7.51 17.52 11.53
N LEU A 265 -7.65 16.21 11.67
CA LEU A 265 -8.87 15.45 11.44
C LEU A 265 -9.50 15.08 12.78
N ASP A 266 -10.76 15.46 12.99
CA ASP A 266 -11.43 15.32 14.29
C ASP A 266 -11.45 13.87 14.80
N ARG A 267 -11.60 12.90 13.89
CA ARG A 267 -11.60 11.47 14.22
C ARG A 267 -10.30 11.00 14.91
N TYR A 268 -9.16 11.58 14.57
CA TYR A 268 -7.85 11.12 15.07
C TYR A 268 -7.25 12.05 16.12
N ARG A 269 -7.90 13.19 16.40
CA ARG A 269 -7.39 14.23 17.30
C ARG A 269 -7.12 13.70 18.70
N ALA A 270 -8.09 13.00 19.31
CA ALA A 270 -7.97 12.48 20.67
C ALA A 270 -6.83 11.45 20.79
N GLY A 271 -6.81 10.44 19.91
CA GLY A 271 -5.75 9.42 19.92
C GLY A 271 -4.36 9.99 19.63
N THR A 272 -4.28 11.02 18.79
CA THR A 272 -3.02 11.72 18.50
C THR A 272 -2.50 12.44 19.74
N SER A 273 -3.34 13.21 20.45
CA SER A 273 -2.94 13.87 21.69
C SER A 273 -2.46 12.86 22.74
N ARG A 274 -3.21 11.76 22.92
CA ARG A 274 -2.88 10.71 23.88
C ARG A 274 -1.53 10.05 23.62
N LEU A 275 -1.20 9.74 22.36
CA LEU A 275 0.09 9.14 22.01
C LEU A 275 1.25 10.14 22.07
N ARG A 276 1.01 11.44 21.85
CA ARG A 276 2.04 12.49 21.99
C ARG A 276 2.53 12.60 23.43
N GLU A 277 1.60 12.60 24.40
CA GLU A 277 1.93 12.61 25.83
C GLU A 277 2.88 11.45 26.21
N LEU A 278 2.75 10.29 25.57
CA LEU A 278 3.62 9.14 25.81
C LEU A 278 5.05 9.35 25.27
N VAL A 279 5.22 10.06 24.16
CA VAL A 279 6.57 10.37 23.64
C VAL A 279 7.29 11.32 24.60
N ASP A 280 6.57 12.33 25.10
CA ASP A 280 7.12 13.29 26.06
C ASP A 280 7.54 12.63 27.38
N LEU A 281 6.87 11.54 27.78
CA LEU A 281 7.22 10.74 28.96
C LEU A 281 8.39 9.76 28.74
N LEU A 282 8.74 9.46 27.49
CA LEU A 282 9.80 8.51 27.12
C LEU A 282 11.10 9.19 26.68
N ALA A 283 11.09 10.53 26.52
CA ALA A 283 12.24 11.37 26.18
C ALA A 283 12.97 11.85 27.44
#